data_AF-A0A8B3LLE4-F1
#
_entry.id   AF-A0A8B3LLE4-F1
#
_cell.length_a   1.000
_cell.length_b   1.000
_cell.length_c   1.000
_cell.angle_alpha   90.00
_cell.angle_beta   90.00
_cell.angle_gamma   90.00
#
_symmetry.space_group_name_H-M   'P 1'
#
loop_
_entity.id
_entity.type
_entity.pdbx_description
1 polymer ?
#
loop_
_entity_poly.entity_id
_entity_poly.type
_entity_poly.pdbx_seq_one_letter_code
_entity_poly.pdbx_strand_id
1 'polypeptide(L)'
;LVDQGDMKTAYKIVATHAAESAANAGDAEFHAGWYALRGLNDPKTAASHFARIADLAQGPMTLSRAYYWLGRAAEVGGPGNAKDYFARAAAYGTTFYGQLAAERVGRQALNIAYPSPSAADRQNFAGREAVSAIKRLQEAGYDRYAETLYRDLAGQLTSPGELALLAVLAEKQGNHFMALKIGKIAGARGIDVGALSHPLGVIPDSADISGSGKALAYAIARQESEFNIGAVSSAGARGLLQLMPGTARQLAKKAGLQFSQTRLTTDAGYNATLGSAFLGEQLDRFNGSYVLTFAGYNAGPNRASQWVARYGDPRGKDIDAVVDWIERIPYTETRSYVQRVMENYEVYKMRISGKYDIVGDLVNGRS
;
A
#
# COMPACT_ATOMS: atom_id res chain seq x y z
N LEU A 1 -22.79 -10.66 -14.59
CA LEU A 1 -23.83 -10.86 -13.56
C LEU A 1 -24.03 -9.61 -12.71
N VAL A 2 -23.11 -9.24 -11.82
CA VAL A 2 -23.20 -8.01 -10.99
C VAL A 2 -23.53 -6.77 -11.83
N ASP A 3 -22.75 -6.52 -12.87
CA ASP A 3 -22.96 -5.36 -13.75
C ASP A 3 -24.16 -5.47 -14.68
N GLN A 4 -24.78 -6.65 -14.77
CA GLN A 4 -26.04 -6.88 -15.48
C GLN A 4 -27.23 -6.77 -14.52
N GLY A 5 -27.01 -6.44 -13.24
CA GLY A 5 -28.05 -6.37 -12.21
C GLY A 5 -28.43 -7.71 -11.59
N ASP A 6 -27.87 -8.83 -12.07
CA ASP A 6 -28.15 -10.16 -11.51
C ASP A 6 -27.27 -10.46 -10.29
N MET A 7 -27.56 -9.73 -9.20
CA MET A 7 -26.86 -9.85 -7.92
C MET A 7 -27.12 -11.20 -7.26
N LYS A 8 -28.33 -11.75 -7.43
CA LYS A 8 -28.73 -13.02 -6.80
C LYS A 8 -27.94 -14.20 -7.37
N THR A 9 -27.77 -14.27 -8.69
CA THR A 9 -26.96 -15.34 -9.30
C THR A 9 -25.48 -15.13 -9.01
N ALA A 10 -24.99 -13.90 -9.06
CA ALA A 10 -23.60 -13.58 -8.71
C ALA A 10 -23.26 -14.03 -7.28
N TYR A 11 -24.11 -13.70 -6.30
CA TYR A 11 -23.99 -14.13 -4.92
C TYR A 11 -23.94 -15.66 -4.81
N LYS A 12 -24.91 -16.37 -5.41
CA LYS A 12 -24.97 -17.84 -5.33
C LYS A 12 -23.70 -18.53 -5.84
N ILE A 13 -23.17 -18.07 -6.97
CA ILE A 13 -21.93 -18.62 -7.55
C ILE A 13 -20.76 -18.43 -6.60
N VAL A 14 -20.57 -17.21 -6.07
CA VAL A 14 -19.41 -16.92 -5.24
C VAL A 14 -19.55 -17.55 -3.85
N ALA A 15 -20.73 -17.56 -3.26
CA ALA A 15 -20.99 -18.15 -1.93
C ALA A 15 -20.84 -19.69 -1.92
N THR A 16 -20.77 -20.35 -3.08
CA THR A 16 -20.56 -21.80 -3.22
C THR A 16 -19.16 -22.15 -3.70
N HIS A 17 -18.18 -21.26 -3.48
CA HIS A 17 -16.82 -21.47 -3.92
C HIS A 17 -16.19 -22.75 -3.37
N ALA A 18 -15.30 -23.37 -4.15
CA ALA A 18 -14.45 -24.48 -3.74
C ALA A 18 -12.97 -24.05 -3.73
N ALA A 19 -12.70 -22.86 -3.17
CA ALA A 19 -11.36 -22.27 -3.18
C ALA A 19 -10.32 -23.18 -2.51
N GLU A 20 -9.20 -23.40 -3.21
CA GLU A 20 -8.12 -24.30 -2.78
C GLU A 20 -7.08 -23.63 -1.87
N SER A 21 -7.20 -22.31 -1.66
CA SER A 21 -6.29 -21.54 -0.80
C SER A 21 -7.07 -20.59 0.10
N ALA A 22 -6.53 -20.29 1.28
CA ALA A 22 -7.11 -19.33 2.21
C ALA A 22 -7.26 -17.93 1.58
N ALA A 23 -6.34 -17.53 0.71
CA ALA A 23 -6.40 -16.26 -0.01
C ALA A 23 -7.59 -16.21 -0.98
N ASN A 24 -7.78 -17.26 -1.80
CA ASN A 24 -8.89 -17.33 -2.73
C ASN A 24 -10.23 -17.47 -2.00
N ALA A 25 -10.26 -18.22 -0.89
CA ALA A 25 -11.43 -18.33 -0.03
C ALA A 25 -11.79 -16.97 0.58
N GLY A 26 -10.81 -16.25 1.13
CA GLY A 26 -11.04 -14.89 1.68
C GLY A 26 -11.55 -13.89 0.64
N ASP A 27 -11.08 -13.95 -0.62
CA ASP A 27 -11.59 -13.08 -1.68
C ASP A 27 -13.01 -13.46 -2.14
N ALA A 28 -13.32 -14.76 -2.21
CA ALA A 28 -14.66 -15.24 -2.52
C ALA A 28 -15.65 -14.87 -1.40
N GLU A 29 -15.30 -15.11 -0.14
CA GLU A 29 -16.08 -14.68 1.03
C GLU A 29 -16.31 -13.17 1.02
N PHE A 30 -15.29 -12.38 0.65
CA PHE A 30 -15.46 -10.93 0.50
C PHE A 30 -16.54 -10.58 -0.53
N HIS A 31 -16.46 -11.13 -1.74
CA HIS A 31 -17.44 -10.82 -2.78
C HIS A 31 -18.84 -11.34 -2.41
N ALA A 32 -18.96 -12.51 -1.80
CA ALA A 32 -20.24 -13.01 -1.30
C ALA A 32 -20.85 -12.06 -0.25
N GLY A 33 -20.04 -11.62 0.71
CA GLY A 33 -20.45 -10.66 1.73
C GLY A 33 -20.83 -9.30 1.15
N TRP A 34 -20.03 -8.77 0.22
CA TRP A 34 -20.29 -7.47 -0.41
C TRP A 34 -21.53 -7.50 -1.31
N TYR A 35 -21.76 -8.58 -2.05
CA TYR A 35 -22.98 -8.78 -2.84
C TYR A 35 -24.21 -8.95 -1.94
N ALA A 36 -24.11 -9.67 -0.83
CA ALA A 36 -25.18 -9.75 0.15
C ALA A 36 -25.51 -8.37 0.74
N LEU A 37 -24.49 -7.60 1.14
CA LEU A 37 -24.67 -6.29 1.76
C LEU A 37 -25.25 -5.26 0.79
N ARG A 38 -24.65 -5.11 -0.39
CA ARG A 38 -24.96 -4.04 -1.35
C ARG A 38 -25.99 -4.43 -2.41
N GLY A 39 -25.97 -5.69 -2.84
CA GLY A 39 -26.82 -6.19 -3.91
C GLY A 39 -28.14 -6.79 -3.41
N LEU A 40 -28.11 -7.46 -2.25
CA LEU A 40 -29.29 -8.15 -1.70
C LEU A 40 -29.91 -7.45 -0.48
N ASN A 41 -29.28 -6.39 0.03
CA ASN A 41 -29.67 -5.70 1.27
C ASN A 41 -29.82 -6.67 2.46
N ASP A 42 -28.94 -7.68 2.54
CA ASP A 42 -28.93 -8.69 3.59
C ASP A 42 -27.65 -8.55 4.44
N PRO A 43 -27.66 -7.64 5.43
CA PRO A 43 -26.49 -7.38 6.25
C PRO A 43 -26.17 -8.54 7.21
N LYS A 44 -27.14 -9.42 7.50
CA LYS A 44 -26.92 -10.59 8.36
C LYS A 44 -26.08 -11.64 7.63
N THR A 45 -26.47 -11.98 6.41
CA THR A 45 -25.70 -12.89 5.55
C THR A 45 -24.33 -12.30 5.22
N ALA A 46 -24.27 -10.99 4.93
CA ALA A 46 -23.01 -10.31 4.70
C ALA A 46 -22.03 -10.44 5.87
N ALA A 47 -22.52 -10.23 7.10
CA ALA A 47 -21.70 -10.33 8.30
C ALA A 47 -21.13 -11.74 8.51
N SER A 48 -21.89 -12.80 8.18
CA SER A 48 -21.38 -14.18 8.25
C SER A 48 -20.18 -14.40 7.32
N HIS A 49 -20.25 -13.89 6.09
CA HIS A 49 -19.14 -13.95 5.14
C HIS A 49 -17.93 -13.14 5.61
N PHE A 50 -18.14 -11.89 6.07
CA PHE A 50 -17.02 -11.07 6.56
C PHE A 50 -16.37 -11.64 7.83
N ALA A 51 -17.14 -12.28 8.72
CA ALA A 51 -16.59 -13.00 9.87
C ALA A 51 -15.72 -14.18 9.42
N ARG A 52 -16.14 -14.92 8.38
CA ARG A 52 -15.36 -16.02 7.82
C ARG A 52 -14.01 -15.56 7.27
N ILE A 53 -13.94 -14.38 6.68
CA ILE A 53 -12.66 -13.78 6.25
C ILE A 53 -11.72 -13.60 7.45
N ALA A 54 -12.23 -13.13 8.59
CA ALA A 54 -11.42 -12.94 9.79
C ALA A 54 -10.84 -14.27 10.31
N ASP A 55 -11.60 -15.36 10.25
CA ASP A 55 -11.13 -16.70 10.63
C ASP A 55 -10.06 -17.25 9.68
N LEU A 56 -10.15 -16.93 8.38
CA LEU A 56 -9.22 -17.36 7.34
C LEU A 56 -7.98 -16.46 7.21
N ALA A 57 -7.99 -15.29 7.85
CA ALA A 57 -7.03 -14.24 7.57
C ALA A 57 -5.60 -14.63 7.96
N GLN A 58 -4.66 -14.33 7.06
CA GLN A 58 -3.23 -14.60 7.24
C GLN A 58 -2.42 -13.32 7.48
N GLY A 59 -3.07 -12.20 7.83
CA GLY A 59 -2.35 -10.97 8.16
C GLY A 59 -3.20 -9.71 8.34
N PRO A 60 -2.55 -8.59 8.68
CA PRO A 60 -3.19 -7.32 9.03
C PRO A 60 -4.17 -6.79 7.98
N MET A 61 -3.81 -6.90 6.70
CA MET A 61 -4.62 -6.46 5.55
C MET A 61 -6.01 -7.08 5.55
N THR A 62 -6.04 -8.41 5.62
CA THR A 62 -7.25 -9.21 5.49
C THR A 62 -8.11 -9.07 6.73
N LEU A 63 -7.48 -9.04 7.93
CA LEU A 63 -8.18 -8.79 9.19
C LEU A 63 -8.82 -7.40 9.21
N SER A 64 -8.08 -6.37 8.80
CA SER A 64 -8.56 -5.00 8.74
C SER A 64 -9.76 -4.85 7.80
N ARG A 65 -9.69 -5.46 6.59
CA ARG A 65 -10.82 -5.51 5.66
C ARG A 65 -12.03 -6.20 6.26
N ALA A 66 -11.84 -7.38 6.84
CA ALA A 66 -12.92 -8.15 7.46
C ALA A 66 -13.64 -7.35 8.55
N TYR A 67 -12.88 -6.76 9.48
CA TYR A 67 -13.45 -5.96 10.55
C TYR A 67 -14.11 -4.67 10.06
N TYR A 68 -13.53 -3.98 9.07
CA TYR A 68 -14.17 -2.79 8.51
C TYR A 68 -15.55 -3.13 7.92
N TRP A 69 -15.63 -4.20 7.12
CA TRP A 69 -16.89 -4.59 6.48
C TRP A 69 -17.91 -5.23 7.43
N LEU A 70 -17.46 -5.90 8.51
CA LEU A 70 -18.33 -6.25 9.64
C LEU A 70 -18.94 -5.00 10.28
N GLY A 71 -18.13 -3.95 10.47
CA GLY A 71 -18.61 -2.65 10.94
C GLY A 71 -19.66 -2.05 9.99
N ARG A 72 -19.38 -2.07 8.68
CA ARG A 72 -20.32 -1.60 7.64
C ARG A 72 -21.64 -2.39 7.63
N ALA A 73 -21.59 -3.69 7.83
CA ALA A 73 -22.80 -4.52 7.93
C ALA A 73 -23.60 -4.18 9.20
N ALA A 74 -22.93 -4.01 10.33
CA ALA A 74 -23.57 -3.64 11.60
C ALA A 74 -24.23 -2.24 11.56
N GLU A 75 -23.65 -1.26 10.84
CA GLU A 75 -24.25 0.07 10.66
C GLU A 75 -25.65 0.04 10.04
N VAL A 76 -25.97 -0.99 9.25
CA VAL A 76 -27.23 -1.09 8.50
C VAL A 76 -28.10 -2.26 8.97
N GLY A 77 -27.91 -2.73 10.21
CA GLY A 77 -28.77 -3.74 10.85
C GLY A 77 -28.21 -5.18 10.85
N GLY A 78 -26.95 -5.36 10.48
CA GLY A 78 -26.22 -6.62 10.71
C GLY A 78 -25.90 -6.85 12.19
N PRO A 79 -25.52 -8.08 12.57
CA PRO A 79 -25.19 -8.42 13.95
C PRO A 79 -23.92 -7.72 14.46
N GLY A 80 -23.82 -7.56 15.78
CA GLY A 80 -22.64 -7.01 16.46
C GLY A 80 -22.69 -5.50 16.66
N ASN A 81 -21.56 -4.90 17.00
CA ASN A 81 -21.42 -3.46 17.26
C ASN A 81 -20.46 -2.84 16.24
N ALA A 82 -20.95 -1.89 15.46
CA ALA A 82 -20.15 -1.25 14.40
C ALA A 82 -18.88 -0.58 14.92
N LYS A 83 -18.97 0.13 16.06
CA LYS A 83 -17.84 0.85 16.68
C LYS A 83 -16.75 -0.11 17.13
N ASP A 84 -17.11 -1.26 17.70
CA ASP A 84 -16.15 -2.28 18.12
C ASP A 84 -15.41 -2.89 16.93
N TYR A 85 -16.13 -3.18 15.85
CA TYR A 85 -15.52 -3.67 14.61
C TYR A 85 -14.58 -2.65 13.98
N PHE A 86 -14.99 -1.39 13.87
CA PHE A 86 -14.10 -0.33 13.40
C PHE A 86 -12.89 -0.14 14.31
N ALA A 87 -13.03 -0.23 15.63
CA ALA A 87 -11.89 -0.14 16.55
C ALA A 87 -10.87 -1.28 16.33
N ARG A 88 -11.33 -2.50 16.02
CA ARG A 88 -10.47 -3.64 15.66
C ARG A 88 -9.78 -3.43 14.32
N ALA A 89 -10.49 -2.96 13.29
CA ALA A 89 -9.88 -2.60 12.01
C ALA A 89 -8.83 -1.50 12.17
N ALA A 90 -9.15 -0.45 12.95
CA ALA A 90 -8.27 0.70 13.21
C ALA A 90 -7.02 0.35 14.03
N ALA A 91 -6.93 -0.83 14.63
CA ALA A 91 -5.69 -1.33 15.22
C ALA A 91 -4.61 -1.59 14.15
N TYR A 92 -5.02 -1.84 12.90
CA TYR A 92 -4.13 -2.02 11.75
C TYR A 92 -3.95 -0.69 10.99
N GLY A 93 -3.47 0.34 11.67
CA GLY A 93 -3.46 1.73 11.19
C GLY A 93 -2.64 2.01 9.92
N THR A 94 -1.79 1.10 9.46
CA THR A 94 -1.07 1.23 8.19
C THR A 94 -1.79 0.61 6.99
N THR A 95 -2.96 0.00 7.22
CA THR A 95 -3.77 -0.64 6.18
C THR A 95 -4.90 0.26 5.70
N PHE A 96 -5.29 0.17 4.43
CA PHE A 96 -6.36 0.97 3.82
C PHE A 96 -7.65 1.01 4.66
N TYR A 97 -8.18 -0.16 5.02
CA TYR A 97 -9.40 -0.23 5.83
C TYR A 97 -9.20 0.14 7.29
N GLY A 98 -7.97 0.03 7.80
CA GLY A 98 -7.66 0.43 9.18
C GLY A 98 -7.63 1.94 9.30
N GLN A 99 -7.13 2.62 8.27
CA GLN A 99 -7.17 4.07 8.12
C GLN A 99 -8.63 4.56 7.99
N LEU A 100 -9.44 3.96 7.11
CA LEU A 100 -10.87 4.29 7.01
C LEU A 100 -11.64 4.03 8.31
N ALA A 101 -11.33 2.94 9.01
CA ALA A 101 -11.95 2.62 10.29
C ALA A 101 -11.51 3.59 11.40
N ALA A 102 -10.28 4.11 11.36
CA ALA A 102 -9.79 5.10 12.30
C ALA A 102 -10.65 6.37 12.25
N GLU A 103 -11.01 6.83 11.05
CA GLU A 103 -11.93 7.96 10.85
C GLU A 103 -13.32 7.69 11.45
N ARG A 104 -13.87 6.49 11.23
CA ARG A 104 -15.17 6.07 11.80
C ARG A 104 -15.20 6.09 13.33
N VAL A 105 -14.06 5.93 14.00
CA VAL A 105 -13.95 5.97 15.47
C VAL A 105 -13.31 7.26 16.00
N GLY A 106 -13.14 8.28 15.15
CA GLY A 106 -12.61 9.60 15.54
C GLY A 106 -11.12 9.62 15.86
N ARG A 107 -10.33 8.69 15.31
CA ARG A 107 -8.86 8.69 15.44
C ARG A 107 -8.24 9.45 14.28
N GLN A 108 -7.83 10.68 14.56
CA GLN A 108 -7.28 11.62 13.56
C GLN A 108 -5.76 11.51 13.35
N ALA A 109 -5.11 10.47 13.90
CA ALA A 109 -3.68 10.26 13.75
C ALA A 109 -3.35 8.78 13.61
N LEU A 110 -2.45 8.47 12.67
CA LEU A 110 -1.88 7.14 12.55
C LEU A 110 -0.79 6.96 13.61
N ASN A 111 -0.84 5.85 14.35
CA ASN A 111 0.28 5.45 15.19
C ASN A 111 1.41 4.89 14.30
N ILE A 112 2.27 5.79 13.84
CA ILE A 112 3.40 5.45 12.95
C ILE A 112 4.73 5.85 13.57
N ALA A 113 4.81 5.89 14.90
CA ALA A 113 6.05 6.20 15.60
C ALA A 113 7.15 5.24 15.13
N TYR A 114 8.29 5.78 14.69
CA TYR A 114 9.44 4.97 14.37
C TYR A 114 10.02 4.40 15.68
N PRO A 115 10.31 3.10 15.78
CA PRO A 115 10.81 2.53 17.03
C PRO A 115 12.13 3.19 17.46
N SER A 116 12.20 3.66 18.70
CA SER A 116 13.41 4.23 19.29
C SER A 116 14.21 3.13 20.02
N PRO A 117 15.43 2.80 19.59
CA PRO A 117 16.22 1.74 20.24
C PRO A 117 16.72 2.18 21.62
N SER A 118 16.46 1.34 22.63
CA SER A 118 16.99 1.48 23.99
C SER A 118 18.50 1.23 24.07
N ALA A 119 19.12 1.51 25.22
CA ALA A 119 20.52 1.15 25.46
C ALA A 119 20.75 -0.37 25.38
N ALA A 120 19.81 -1.16 25.91
CA ALA A 120 19.85 -2.62 25.84
C ALA A 120 19.73 -3.13 24.40
N ASP A 121 18.83 -2.56 23.58
CA ASP A 121 18.72 -2.92 22.16
C ASP A 121 20.04 -2.68 21.44
N ARG A 122 20.69 -1.54 21.67
CA ARG A 122 21.99 -1.21 21.05
C ARG A 122 23.08 -2.19 21.45
N GLN A 123 23.16 -2.54 22.74
CA GLN A 123 24.14 -3.50 23.24
C GLN A 123 23.91 -4.89 22.65
N ASN A 124 22.66 -5.39 22.71
CA ASN A 124 22.29 -6.70 22.20
C ASN A 124 22.55 -6.79 20.69
N PHE A 125 22.07 -5.80 19.93
CA PHE A 125 22.26 -5.73 18.49
C PHE A 125 23.74 -5.72 18.11
N ALA A 126 24.56 -4.89 18.77
CA ALA A 126 26.00 -4.81 18.50
C ALA A 126 26.75 -6.12 18.82
N GLY A 127 26.29 -6.89 19.82
CA GLY A 127 26.89 -8.15 20.22
C GLY A 127 26.59 -9.34 19.31
N ARG A 128 25.69 -9.21 18.32
CA ARG A 128 25.31 -10.32 17.43
C ARG A 128 26.38 -10.60 16.38
N GLU A 129 26.76 -11.88 16.25
CA GLU A 129 27.67 -12.33 15.21
C GLU A 129 27.13 -11.99 13.81
N ALA A 130 25.83 -12.18 13.57
CA ALA A 130 25.17 -11.81 12.31
C ALA A 130 25.37 -10.34 11.93
N VAL A 131 25.32 -9.41 12.90
CA VAL A 131 25.57 -7.97 12.65
C VAL A 131 27.02 -7.72 12.27
N SER A 132 27.97 -8.41 12.92
CA SER A 132 29.39 -8.33 12.56
C SER A 132 29.66 -8.92 11.17
N ALA A 133 29.02 -10.05 10.83
CA ALA A 133 29.13 -10.68 9.53
C ALA A 133 28.55 -9.81 8.41
N ILE A 134 27.38 -9.19 8.63
CA ILE A 134 26.77 -8.22 7.71
C ILE A 134 27.76 -7.09 7.39
N LYS A 135 28.33 -6.45 8.42
CA LYS A 135 29.29 -5.34 8.24
C LYS A 135 30.51 -5.77 7.44
N ARG A 136 31.11 -6.92 7.78
CA ARG A 136 32.29 -7.45 7.08
C ARG A 136 32.01 -7.79 5.61
N LEU A 137 30.84 -8.35 5.32
CA LEU A 137 30.44 -8.63 3.93
C LEU A 137 30.26 -7.34 3.14
N GLN A 138 29.64 -6.32 3.73
CA GLN A 138 29.46 -5.02 3.09
C GLN A 138 30.80 -4.30 2.86
N GLU A 139 31.69 -4.31 3.84
CA GLU A 139 33.06 -3.76 3.71
C GLU A 139 33.87 -4.45 2.60
N ALA A 140 33.62 -5.74 2.38
CA ALA A 140 34.27 -6.52 1.32
C ALA A 140 33.53 -6.47 -0.04
N GLY A 141 32.45 -5.68 -0.17
CA GLY A 141 31.69 -5.54 -1.44
C GLY A 141 30.76 -6.71 -1.76
N TYR A 142 30.44 -7.56 -0.79
CA TYR A 142 29.62 -8.77 -0.92
C TYR A 142 28.16 -8.52 -0.50
N ASP A 143 27.54 -7.43 -0.97
CA ASP A 143 26.21 -6.97 -0.53
C ASP A 143 25.13 -8.05 -0.66
N ARG A 144 25.12 -8.81 -1.75
CA ARG A 144 24.14 -9.89 -1.98
C ARG A 144 24.15 -10.94 -0.86
N TYR A 145 25.31 -11.25 -0.30
CA TYR A 145 25.42 -12.19 0.82
C TYR A 145 24.97 -11.53 2.13
N ALA A 146 25.29 -10.25 2.34
CA ALA A 146 24.79 -9.48 3.47
C ALA A 146 23.25 -9.42 3.48
N GLU A 147 22.60 -9.26 2.32
CA GLU A 147 21.14 -9.24 2.20
C GLU A 147 20.46 -10.50 2.73
N THR A 148 21.11 -11.66 2.59
CA THR A 148 20.58 -12.92 3.14
C THR A 148 20.56 -12.88 4.67
N LEU A 149 21.65 -12.38 5.28
CA LEU A 149 21.76 -12.23 6.72
C LEU A 149 20.82 -11.16 7.28
N TYR A 150 20.58 -10.06 6.54
CA TYR A 150 19.57 -9.07 6.92
C TYR A 150 18.18 -9.69 7.06
N ARG A 151 17.77 -10.48 6.06
CA ARG A 151 16.44 -11.11 6.05
C ARG A 151 16.29 -12.15 7.16
N ASP A 152 17.30 -13.00 7.32
CA ASP A 152 17.32 -14.02 8.36
C ASP A 152 17.27 -13.38 9.76
N LEU A 153 18.13 -12.39 10.02
CA LEU A 153 18.15 -11.69 11.30
C LEU A 153 16.82 -10.95 11.56
N ALA A 154 16.21 -10.30 10.56
CA ALA A 154 14.88 -9.69 10.70
C ALA A 154 13.79 -10.73 11.05
N GLY A 155 13.92 -11.96 10.57
CA GLY A 155 13.04 -13.08 10.91
C GLY A 155 13.18 -13.55 12.36
N GLN A 156 14.33 -13.31 12.99
CA GLN A 156 14.63 -13.73 14.35
C GLN A 156 14.36 -12.63 15.39
N LEU A 157 14.70 -11.37 15.07
CA LEU A 157 14.56 -10.24 16.00
C LEU A 157 13.10 -10.02 16.42
N THR A 158 12.85 -9.85 17.71
CA THR A 158 11.52 -9.54 18.26
C THR A 158 11.42 -8.11 18.80
N SER A 159 12.54 -7.49 19.17
CA SER A 159 12.56 -6.09 19.60
C SER A 159 12.37 -5.14 18.41
N PRO A 160 11.34 -4.26 18.44
CA PRO A 160 11.21 -3.18 17.47
C PRO A 160 12.44 -2.26 17.43
N GLY A 161 13.12 -2.06 18.57
CA GLY A 161 14.36 -1.28 18.65
C GLY A 161 15.53 -1.93 17.91
N GLU A 162 15.74 -3.24 18.06
CA GLU A 162 16.77 -3.95 17.28
C GLU A 162 16.45 -4.00 15.78
N LEU A 163 15.18 -4.18 15.42
CA LEU A 163 14.72 -4.12 14.02
C LEU A 163 14.97 -2.73 13.41
N ALA A 164 14.73 -1.67 14.17
CA ALA A 164 15.06 -0.30 13.77
C ALA A 164 16.58 -0.10 13.56
N LEU A 165 17.42 -0.66 14.44
CA LEU A 165 18.87 -0.63 14.26
C LEU A 165 19.31 -1.39 12.99
N LEU A 166 18.70 -2.53 12.69
CA LEU A 166 18.97 -3.31 11.50
C LEU A 166 18.59 -2.55 10.22
N ALA A 167 17.42 -1.90 10.21
CA ALA A 167 17.00 -1.07 9.08
C ALA A 167 17.94 0.13 8.88
N VAL A 168 18.33 0.82 9.95
CA VAL A 168 19.29 1.94 9.88
C VAL A 168 20.65 1.47 9.35
N LEU A 169 21.10 0.26 9.69
CA LEU A 169 22.33 -0.31 9.14
C LEU A 169 22.23 -0.48 7.61
N ALA A 170 21.09 -0.94 7.10
CA ALA A 170 20.84 -1.03 5.66
C ALA A 170 20.74 0.34 4.98
N GLU A 171 20.04 1.31 5.60
CA GLU A 171 19.87 2.67 5.08
C GLU A 171 21.19 3.42 4.94
N LYS A 172 22.12 3.24 5.89
CA LYS A 172 23.46 3.85 5.82
C LYS A 172 24.28 3.42 4.60
N GLN A 173 23.97 2.25 4.05
CA GLN A 173 24.58 1.74 2.82
C GLN A 173 23.74 2.08 1.57
N GLY A 174 22.71 2.92 1.70
CA GLY A 174 21.79 3.27 0.63
C GLY A 174 20.78 2.16 0.28
N ASN A 175 20.72 1.06 1.04
CA ASN A 175 19.84 -0.08 0.75
C ASN A 175 18.45 0.08 1.42
N HIS A 176 17.69 1.07 0.94
CA HIS A 176 16.33 1.34 1.41
C HIS A 176 15.34 0.21 1.07
N PHE A 177 15.62 -0.58 0.02
CA PHE A 177 14.89 -1.81 -0.28
C PHE A 177 14.97 -2.79 0.89
N MET A 178 16.17 -3.03 1.43
CA MET A 178 16.35 -3.92 2.57
C MET A 178 15.73 -3.34 3.85
N ALA A 179 15.85 -2.03 4.09
CA ALA A 179 15.20 -1.36 5.21
C ALA A 179 13.67 -1.60 5.23
N LEU A 180 13.02 -1.43 4.07
CA LEU A 180 11.61 -1.77 3.88
C LEU A 180 11.35 -3.26 4.14
N LYS A 181 12.19 -4.16 3.61
CA LYS A 181 12.00 -5.61 3.78
C LYS A 181 12.07 -6.04 5.23
N ILE A 182 12.98 -5.48 6.02
CA ILE A 182 13.08 -5.73 7.47
C ILE A 182 11.75 -5.38 8.16
N GLY A 183 11.20 -4.19 7.88
CA GLY A 183 9.90 -3.77 8.39
C GLY A 183 8.76 -4.69 7.96
N LYS A 184 8.73 -5.13 6.69
CA LYS A 184 7.71 -6.07 6.19
C LYS A 184 7.80 -7.45 6.85
N ILE A 185 9.01 -7.98 7.05
CA ILE A 185 9.24 -9.28 7.72
C ILE A 185 8.73 -9.22 9.16
N ALA A 186 9.06 -8.17 9.90
CA ALA A 186 8.59 -7.98 11.26
C ALA A 186 7.06 -7.80 11.35
N GLY A 187 6.49 -6.95 10.48
CA GLY A 187 5.05 -6.72 10.44
C GLY A 187 4.25 -7.98 10.06
N ALA A 188 4.77 -8.83 9.16
CA ALA A 188 4.15 -10.12 8.84
C ALA A 188 4.11 -11.09 10.03
N ARG A 189 5.00 -10.90 11.01
CA ARG A 189 5.03 -11.66 12.27
C ARG A 189 4.18 -11.03 13.37
N GLY A 190 3.45 -9.96 13.08
CA GLY A 190 2.59 -9.26 14.04
C GLY A 190 3.32 -8.31 14.98
N ILE A 191 4.60 -8.00 14.70
CA ILE A 191 5.35 -7.01 15.49
C ILE A 191 4.91 -5.62 15.06
N ASP A 192 4.51 -4.78 16.03
CA ASP A 192 4.28 -3.36 15.77
C ASP A 192 5.61 -2.66 15.53
N VAL A 193 5.83 -2.26 14.28
CA VAL A 193 7.04 -1.57 13.83
C VAL A 193 6.77 -0.16 13.37
N GLY A 194 5.55 0.37 13.58
CA GLY A 194 5.14 1.70 13.13
C GLY A 194 5.57 2.01 11.69
N ALA A 195 6.32 3.09 11.50
CA ALA A 195 6.82 3.54 10.19
C ALA A 195 8.03 2.77 9.63
N LEU A 196 8.54 1.73 10.29
CA LEU A 196 9.74 1.00 9.86
C LEU A 196 9.60 0.41 8.44
N SER A 197 8.37 0.01 8.05
CA SER A 197 8.10 -0.53 6.71
C SER A 197 7.92 0.54 5.61
N HIS A 198 8.18 1.80 5.95
CA HIS A 198 7.97 2.97 5.09
C HIS A 198 9.20 3.87 5.08
N PRO A 199 10.42 3.39 4.75
CA PRO A 199 11.66 4.18 4.87
C PRO A 199 11.62 5.47 4.04
N LEU A 200 12.45 6.44 4.45
CA LEU A 200 12.70 7.70 3.76
C LEU A 200 14.20 7.78 3.37
N GLY A 201 14.55 8.72 2.49
CA GLY A 201 15.95 9.01 2.12
C GLY A 201 16.37 8.48 0.74
N VAL A 202 15.62 7.54 0.15
CA VAL A 202 15.94 6.98 -1.17
C VAL A 202 15.80 7.97 -2.32
N ILE A 203 14.83 8.89 -2.22
CA ILE A 203 14.67 9.99 -3.18
C ILE A 203 15.51 11.16 -2.64
N PRO A 204 16.60 11.56 -3.32
CA PRO A 204 17.45 12.65 -2.86
C PRO A 204 16.68 13.98 -2.89
N ASP A 205 17.02 14.90 -1.99
CA ASP A 205 16.33 16.20 -1.92
C ASP A 205 16.56 17.10 -3.16
N SER A 206 17.53 16.75 -4.00
CA SER A 206 17.77 17.39 -5.30
C SER A 206 16.81 16.92 -6.41
N ALA A 207 16.03 15.87 -6.20
CA ALA A 207 15.03 15.41 -7.16
C ALA A 207 13.86 16.39 -7.22
N ASP A 208 13.43 16.78 -8.42
CA ASP A 208 12.24 17.60 -8.59
C ASP A 208 11.00 16.72 -8.48
N ILE A 209 10.33 16.85 -7.34
CA ILE A 209 9.13 16.10 -6.98
C ILE A 209 7.87 16.98 -6.95
N SER A 210 7.91 18.17 -7.55
CA SER A 210 6.80 19.12 -7.55
C SER A 210 5.56 18.60 -8.29
N GLY A 211 5.77 17.76 -9.32
CA GLY A 211 4.70 17.16 -10.12
C GLY A 211 3.73 16.31 -9.31
N SER A 212 4.24 15.48 -8.38
CA SER A 212 3.43 14.56 -7.56
C SER A 212 3.38 14.93 -6.07
N GLY A 213 4.34 15.70 -5.58
CA GLY A 213 4.66 15.81 -4.15
C GLY A 213 5.44 14.61 -3.61
N LYS A 214 6.14 14.82 -2.48
CA LYS A 214 7.04 13.84 -1.85
C LYS A 214 6.29 12.59 -1.39
N ALA A 215 5.18 12.75 -0.68
CA ALA A 215 4.42 11.61 -0.14
C ALA A 215 3.96 10.64 -1.23
N LEU A 216 3.45 11.17 -2.34
CA LEU A 216 2.98 10.34 -3.46
C LEU A 216 4.13 9.67 -4.21
N ALA A 217 5.25 10.36 -4.43
CA ALA A 217 6.42 9.76 -5.05
C ALA A 217 6.94 8.56 -4.25
N TYR A 218 6.99 8.68 -2.92
CA TYR A 218 7.37 7.57 -2.03
C TYR A 218 6.34 6.44 -2.02
N ALA A 219 5.05 6.75 -2.01
CA ALA A 219 3.98 5.75 -2.02
C ALA A 219 4.02 4.89 -3.30
N ILE A 220 4.22 5.54 -4.45
CA ILE A 220 4.36 4.86 -5.75
C ILE A 220 5.67 4.06 -5.78
N ALA A 221 6.81 4.66 -5.40
CA ALA A 221 8.09 3.94 -5.41
C ALA A 221 8.10 2.70 -4.48
N ARG A 222 7.39 2.77 -3.35
CA ARG A 222 7.16 1.62 -2.46
C ARG A 222 6.40 0.50 -3.19
N GLN A 223 5.35 0.85 -3.91
CA GLN A 223 4.48 -0.12 -4.58
C GLN A 223 5.13 -0.71 -5.84
N GLU A 224 5.85 0.11 -6.60
CA GLU A 224 6.41 -0.24 -7.91
C GLU A 224 7.72 -1.01 -7.82
N SER A 225 8.64 -0.61 -6.94
CA SER A 225 9.97 -1.21 -6.86
C SER A 225 10.41 -1.63 -5.46
N GLU A 226 9.58 -1.36 -4.45
CA GLU A 226 9.96 -1.45 -3.04
C GLU A 226 11.26 -0.69 -2.75
N PHE A 227 11.49 0.44 -3.45
CA PHE A 227 12.71 1.26 -3.38
C PHE A 227 13.98 0.64 -3.99
N ASN A 228 13.86 -0.43 -4.77
CA ASN A 228 14.97 -0.94 -5.56
C ASN A 228 15.23 -0.01 -6.76
N ILE A 229 16.33 0.75 -6.71
CA ILE A 229 16.76 1.67 -7.78
C ILE A 229 17.07 0.90 -9.07
N GLY A 230 17.58 -0.32 -8.97
CA GLY A 230 17.94 -1.18 -10.11
C GLY A 230 16.79 -2.00 -10.69
N ALA A 231 15.56 -1.82 -10.22
CA ALA A 231 14.42 -2.66 -10.62
C ALA A 231 14.13 -2.58 -12.13
N VAL A 232 13.95 -3.74 -12.76
CA VAL A 232 13.49 -3.86 -14.14
C VAL A 232 12.37 -4.91 -14.19
N SER A 233 11.16 -4.51 -14.60
CA SER A 233 10.05 -5.45 -14.75
C SER A 233 10.18 -6.30 -16.01
N SER A 234 9.40 -7.37 -16.09
CA SER A 234 9.31 -8.22 -17.29
C SER A 234 8.85 -7.45 -18.53
N ALA A 235 8.01 -6.43 -18.36
CA ALA A 235 7.57 -5.54 -19.44
C ALA A 235 8.62 -4.48 -19.82
N GLY A 236 9.71 -4.36 -19.05
CA GLY A 236 10.80 -3.42 -19.32
C GLY A 236 10.66 -2.05 -18.64
N ALA A 237 9.75 -1.90 -17.67
CA ALA A 237 9.66 -0.72 -16.81
C ALA A 237 10.87 -0.66 -15.86
N ARG A 238 11.35 0.55 -15.53
CA ARG A 238 12.68 0.74 -14.91
C ARG A 238 12.67 1.66 -13.71
N GLY A 239 13.43 1.26 -12.69
CA GLY A 239 13.81 2.04 -11.52
C GLY A 239 12.71 2.24 -10.49
N LEU A 240 12.89 3.25 -9.65
CA LEU A 240 12.05 3.53 -8.48
C LEU A 240 10.57 3.65 -8.81
N LEU A 241 10.22 4.45 -9.82
CA LEU A 241 8.82 4.69 -10.22
C LEU A 241 8.45 3.91 -11.50
N GLN A 242 9.15 2.80 -11.77
CA GLN A 242 8.89 1.86 -12.88
C GLN A 242 8.46 2.54 -14.19
N LEU A 243 9.34 3.37 -14.74
CA LEU A 243 9.06 4.08 -16.00
C LEU A 243 9.41 3.23 -17.21
N MET A 244 8.52 3.21 -18.20
CA MET A 244 8.81 2.69 -19.53
C MET A 244 9.82 3.61 -20.24
N PRO A 245 10.85 3.08 -20.93
CA PRO A 245 11.86 3.92 -21.60
C PRO A 245 11.28 4.92 -22.61
N GLY A 246 10.22 4.54 -23.32
CA GLY A 246 9.51 5.45 -24.25
C GLY A 246 8.88 6.64 -23.52
N THR A 247 8.17 6.38 -22.42
CA THR A 247 7.57 7.40 -21.55
C THR A 247 8.64 8.30 -20.94
N ALA A 248 9.71 7.71 -20.38
CA ALA A 248 10.82 8.44 -19.80
C ALA A 248 11.52 9.38 -20.81
N ARG A 249 11.65 8.97 -22.07
CA ARG A 249 12.21 9.82 -23.14
C ARG A 249 11.36 11.05 -23.41
N GLN A 250 10.04 10.89 -23.45
CA GLN A 250 9.11 12.01 -23.65
C GLN A 250 9.17 12.99 -22.48
N LEU A 251 9.16 12.47 -21.25
CA LEU A 251 9.24 13.26 -20.02
C LEU A 251 10.57 14.00 -19.90
N ALA A 252 11.69 13.34 -20.19
CA ALA A 252 13.01 13.98 -20.20
C ALA A 252 13.04 15.16 -21.16
N LYS A 253 12.49 14.99 -22.37
CA LYS A 253 12.36 16.09 -23.35
C LYS A 253 11.51 17.25 -22.80
N LYS A 254 10.35 16.97 -22.21
CA LYS A 254 9.47 18.00 -21.62
C LYS A 254 10.15 18.75 -20.46
N ALA A 255 10.92 18.04 -19.64
CA ALA A 255 11.65 18.59 -18.50
C ALA A 255 12.97 19.28 -18.88
N GLY A 256 13.33 19.34 -20.16
CA GLY A 256 14.63 19.90 -20.60
C GLY A 256 15.84 19.07 -20.17
N LEU A 257 15.64 17.79 -19.83
CA LEU A 257 16.68 16.87 -19.41
C LEU A 257 17.15 16.00 -20.57
N GLN A 258 18.45 15.67 -20.59
CA GLN A 258 18.96 14.65 -21.51
C GLN A 258 18.39 13.28 -21.14
N PHE A 259 17.83 12.57 -22.12
CA PHE A 259 17.38 11.19 -21.91
C PHE A 259 18.57 10.25 -21.69
N SER A 260 18.55 9.48 -20.61
CA SER A 260 19.49 8.37 -20.38
C SER A 260 18.77 7.16 -19.81
N GLN A 261 18.73 6.08 -20.59
CA GLN A 261 18.09 4.84 -20.16
C GLN A 261 18.82 4.18 -18.98
N THR A 262 20.16 4.28 -18.93
CA THR A 262 20.96 3.74 -17.84
C THR A 262 20.65 4.45 -16.52
N ARG A 263 20.50 5.78 -16.54
CA ARG A 263 20.15 6.57 -15.35
C ARG A 263 18.79 6.21 -14.77
N LEU A 264 17.89 5.61 -15.55
CA LEU A 264 16.62 5.11 -15.00
C LEU A 264 16.82 4.03 -13.92
N THR A 265 17.92 3.29 -13.95
CA THR A 265 18.22 2.20 -12.98
C THR A 265 19.45 2.45 -12.12
N THR A 266 20.14 3.58 -12.29
CA THR A 266 21.37 3.91 -11.53
C THR A 266 21.29 5.24 -10.81
N ASP A 267 20.30 6.09 -11.11
CA ASP A 267 20.15 7.42 -10.55
C ASP A 267 18.72 7.60 -10.03
N ALA A 268 18.58 7.43 -8.71
CA ALA A 268 17.32 7.58 -8.00
C ALA A 268 16.67 8.95 -8.23
N GLY A 269 17.47 10.02 -8.23
CA GLY A 269 16.99 11.39 -8.42
C GLY A 269 16.45 11.60 -9.82
N TYR A 270 17.16 11.12 -10.84
CA TYR A 270 16.70 11.18 -12.23
C TYR A 270 15.39 10.41 -12.45
N ASN A 271 15.31 9.17 -11.94
CA ASN A 271 14.10 8.36 -12.06
C ASN A 271 12.91 9.01 -11.32
N ALA A 272 13.15 9.50 -10.10
CA ALA A 272 12.13 10.18 -9.29
C ALA A 272 11.65 11.48 -9.93
N THR A 273 12.53 12.31 -10.50
CA THR A 273 12.15 13.53 -11.22
C THR A 273 11.22 13.23 -12.40
N LEU A 274 11.62 12.30 -13.27
CA LEU A 274 10.79 11.93 -14.42
C LEU A 274 9.48 11.28 -13.98
N GLY A 275 9.53 10.42 -12.96
CA GLY A 275 8.35 9.73 -12.46
C GLY A 275 7.37 10.67 -11.77
N SER A 276 7.86 11.67 -11.04
CA SER A 276 7.02 12.70 -10.43
C SER A 276 6.33 13.56 -11.49
N ALA A 277 7.04 13.95 -12.55
CA ALA A 277 6.44 14.64 -13.69
C ALA A 277 5.34 13.80 -14.35
N PHE A 278 5.59 12.50 -14.58
CA PHE A 278 4.58 11.59 -15.12
C PHE A 278 3.34 11.48 -14.24
N LEU A 279 3.54 11.32 -12.93
CA LEU A 279 2.45 11.26 -11.95
C LEU A 279 1.64 12.56 -11.94
N GLY A 280 2.30 13.73 -12.09
CA GLY A 280 1.63 15.01 -12.27
C GLY A 280 0.70 15.01 -13.49
N GLU A 281 1.19 14.59 -14.66
CA GLU A 281 0.35 14.48 -15.87
C GLU A 281 -0.84 13.52 -15.69
N GLN A 282 -0.66 12.45 -14.92
CA GLN A 282 -1.72 11.48 -14.63
C GLN A 282 -2.74 12.01 -13.63
N LEU A 283 -2.31 12.78 -12.63
CA LEU A 283 -3.21 13.49 -11.72
C LEU A 283 -4.07 14.51 -12.48
N ASP A 284 -3.44 15.32 -13.33
CA ASP A 284 -4.12 16.35 -14.12
C ASP A 284 -5.18 15.73 -15.04
N ARG A 285 -4.86 14.58 -15.66
CA ARG A 285 -5.79 13.81 -16.51
C ARG A 285 -7.10 13.46 -15.78
N PHE A 286 -7.05 13.23 -14.48
CA PHE A 286 -8.21 12.84 -13.67
C PHE A 286 -8.67 13.95 -12.72
N ASN A 287 -8.32 15.20 -13.00
CA ASN A 287 -8.66 16.38 -12.20
C ASN A 287 -8.25 16.21 -10.73
N GLY A 288 -7.06 15.68 -10.48
CA GLY A 288 -6.51 15.48 -9.13
C GLY A 288 -6.99 14.24 -8.40
N SER A 289 -7.94 13.46 -8.93
CA SER A 289 -8.45 12.26 -8.23
C SER A 289 -7.40 11.17 -8.08
N TYR A 290 -7.01 10.85 -6.85
CA TYR A 290 -6.07 9.76 -6.58
C TYR A 290 -6.61 8.38 -6.99
N VAL A 291 -7.88 8.10 -6.68
CA VAL A 291 -8.55 6.83 -7.02
C VAL A 291 -8.46 6.54 -8.52
N LEU A 292 -8.86 7.50 -9.35
CA LEU A 292 -8.84 7.35 -10.81
C LEU A 292 -7.42 7.37 -11.36
N THR A 293 -6.53 8.18 -10.78
CA THR A 293 -5.12 8.22 -11.16
C THR A 293 -4.45 6.88 -10.97
N PHE A 294 -4.62 6.23 -9.81
CA PHE A 294 -3.97 4.94 -9.51
C PHE A 294 -4.59 3.80 -10.31
N ALA A 295 -5.91 3.83 -10.50
CA ALA A 295 -6.60 2.91 -11.40
C ALA A 295 -6.07 3.05 -12.84
N GLY A 296 -5.92 4.28 -13.33
CA GLY A 296 -5.41 4.59 -14.66
C GLY A 296 -3.91 4.34 -14.82
N TYR A 297 -3.13 4.45 -13.75
CA TYR A 297 -1.70 4.15 -13.76
C TYR A 297 -1.46 2.64 -13.94
N ASN A 298 -2.19 1.81 -13.19
CA ASN A 298 -2.02 0.35 -13.24
C ASN A 298 -2.78 -0.31 -14.41
N ALA A 299 -4.04 0.06 -14.68
CA ALA A 299 -4.86 -0.56 -15.74
C ALA A 299 -4.88 0.21 -17.07
N GLY A 300 -4.26 1.39 -17.10
CA GLY A 300 -4.32 2.33 -18.23
C GLY A 300 -5.50 3.30 -18.13
N PRO A 301 -5.33 4.56 -18.60
CA PRO A 301 -6.33 5.62 -18.39
C PRO A 301 -7.68 5.32 -19.06
N ASN A 302 -7.66 4.63 -20.21
CA ASN A 302 -8.89 4.24 -20.90
C ASN A 302 -9.75 3.27 -20.07
N ARG A 303 -9.13 2.37 -19.28
CA ARG A 303 -9.86 1.47 -18.39
C ARG A 303 -10.52 2.23 -17.25
N ALA A 304 -9.79 3.16 -16.62
CA ALA A 304 -10.36 4.02 -15.59
C ALA A 304 -11.57 4.82 -16.12
N SER A 305 -11.46 5.43 -17.31
CA SER A 305 -12.58 6.13 -17.95
C SER A 305 -13.77 5.21 -18.28
N GLN A 306 -13.51 3.97 -18.73
CA GLN A 306 -14.58 2.98 -18.96
C GLN A 306 -15.30 2.62 -17.66
N TRP A 307 -14.58 2.46 -16.55
CA TRP A 307 -15.19 2.17 -15.25
C TRP A 307 -15.99 3.36 -14.71
N VAL A 308 -15.52 4.60 -14.92
CA VAL A 308 -16.31 5.80 -14.62
C VAL A 308 -17.61 5.81 -15.43
N ALA A 309 -17.55 5.56 -16.74
CA ALA A 309 -18.74 5.51 -17.59
C ALA A 309 -19.73 4.40 -17.15
N ARG A 310 -19.21 3.29 -16.63
CA ARG A 310 -20.00 2.12 -16.24
C ARG A 310 -20.59 2.21 -14.84
N TYR A 311 -19.85 2.75 -13.89
CA TYR A 311 -20.19 2.72 -12.45
C TYR A 311 -20.56 4.10 -11.89
N GLY A 312 -20.43 5.14 -12.69
CA GLY A 312 -20.52 6.53 -12.25
C GLY A 312 -19.16 7.06 -11.81
N ASP A 313 -19.09 8.39 -11.70
CA ASP A 313 -17.90 9.10 -11.25
C ASP A 313 -17.79 9.06 -9.72
N PRO A 314 -16.70 8.52 -9.15
CA PRO A 314 -16.52 8.47 -7.69
C PRO A 314 -16.16 9.82 -7.07
N ARG A 315 -15.72 10.81 -7.85
CA ARG A 315 -15.21 12.09 -7.32
C ARG A 315 -16.31 12.87 -6.59
N GLY A 316 -15.97 13.42 -5.43
CA GLY A 316 -16.89 14.24 -4.62
C GLY A 316 -18.10 13.48 -4.06
N LYS A 317 -18.12 12.15 -4.14
CA LYS A 317 -19.16 11.31 -3.53
C LYS A 317 -18.87 11.08 -2.05
N ASP A 318 -19.89 10.63 -1.32
CA ASP A 318 -19.67 10.13 0.04
C ASP A 318 -18.61 9.01 0.03
N ILE A 319 -17.82 8.94 1.10
CA ILE A 319 -16.71 8.00 1.22
C ILE A 319 -17.14 6.54 0.96
N ASP A 320 -18.36 6.17 1.33
CA ASP A 320 -18.83 4.80 1.16
C ASP A 320 -19.07 4.45 -0.30
N ALA A 321 -19.58 5.41 -1.07
CA ALA A 321 -19.72 5.26 -2.52
C ALA A 321 -18.35 5.21 -3.20
N VAL A 322 -17.35 5.96 -2.71
CA VAL A 322 -15.98 5.89 -3.23
C VAL A 322 -15.36 4.52 -2.94
N VAL A 323 -15.48 4.01 -1.72
CA VAL A 323 -14.98 2.69 -1.34
C VAL A 323 -15.68 1.59 -2.13
N ASP A 324 -17.01 1.64 -2.28
CA ASP A 324 -17.77 0.70 -3.11
C ASP A 324 -17.33 0.77 -4.58
N TRP A 325 -17.00 1.96 -5.11
CA TRP A 325 -16.47 2.10 -6.46
C TRP A 325 -15.11 1.40 -6.61
N ILE A 326 -14.22 1.54 -5.63
CA ILE A 326 -12.92 0.84 -5.59
C ILE A 326 -13.16 -0.67 -5.56
N GLU A 327 -14.05 -1.18 -4.70
CA GLU A 327 -14.37 -2.61 -4.64
C GLU A 327 -14.95 -3.16 -5.94
N ARG A 328 -15.61 -2.31 -6.73
CA ARG A 328 -16.19 -2.69 -8.01
C ARG A 328 -15.19 -2.75 -9.16
N ILE A 329 -13.94 -2.29 -8.97
CA ILE A 329 -12.88 -2.44 -9.98
C ILE A 329 -12.72 -3.94 -10.30
N PRO A 330 -12.91 -4.36 -11.56
CA PRO A 330 -12.97 -5.79 -11.90
C PRO A 330 -11.60 -6.48 -11.88
N TYR A 331 -10.51 -5.72 -11.95
CA TYR A 331 -9.16 -6.26 -11.91
C TYR A 331 -8.67 -6.27 -10.47
N THR A 332 -8.52 -7.46 -9.90
CA THR A 332 -8.04 -7.65 -8.52
C THR A 332 -6.70 -6.96 -8.27
N GLU A 333 -5.79 -7.02 -9.25
CA GLU A 333 -4.51 -6.32 -9.20
C GLU A 333 -4.70 -4.81 -9.08
N THR A 334 -5.52 -4.20 -9.92
CA THR A 334 -5.76 -2.75 -9.91
C THR A 334 -6.50 -2.29 -8.65
N ARG A 335 -7.49 -3.05 -8.20
CA ARG A 335 -8.18 -2.78 -6.93
C ARG A 335 -7.19 -2.77 -5.77
N SER A 336 -6.36 -3.81 -5.69
CA SER A 336 -5.30 -3.91 -4.69
C SER A 336 -4.33 -2.75 -4.81
N TYR A 337 -3.92 -2.40 -6.03
CA TYR A 337 -3.00 -1.30 -6.30
C TYR A 337 -3.54 0.04 -5.76
N VAL A 338 -4.80 0.39 -6.06
CA VAL A 338 -5.43 1.61 -5.56
C VAL A 338 -5.40 1.66 -4.02
N GLN A 339 -5.83 0.58 -3.36
CA GLN A 339 -5.83 0.49 -1.90
C GLN A 339 -4.41 0.58 -1.30
N ARG A 340 -3.44 -0.11 -1.92
CA ARG A 340 -2.04 -0.14 -1.49
C ARG A 340 -1.32 1.19 -1.66
N VAL A 341 -1.56 1.89 -2.75
CA VAL A 341 -0.94 3.21 -2.95
C VAL A 341 -1.58 4.22 -2.01
N MET A 342 -2.90 4.20 -1.85
CA MET A 342 -3.58 5.10 -0.90
C MET A 342 -3.11 4.89 0.55
N GLU A 343 -3.06 3.65 1.04
CA GLU A 343 -2.61 3.40 2.43
C GLU A 343 -1.16 3.87 2.65
N ASN A 344 -0.29 3.71 1.63
CA ASN A 344 1.09 4.18 1.69
C ASN A 344 1.20 5.69 1.60
N TYR A 345 0.38 6.32 0.76
CA TYR A 345 0.32 7.76 0.60
C TYR A 345 0.03 8.42 1.94
N GLU A 346 -0.98 7.95 2.68
CA GLU A 346 -1.31 8.47 4.00
C GLU A 346 -0.19 8.30 5.02
N VAL A 347 0.46 7.12 5.04
CA VAL A 347 1.60 6.90 5.95
C VAL A 347 2.73 7.88 5.61
N TYR A 348 3.07 8.06 4.33
CA TYR A 348 4.10 9.00 3.94
C TYR A 348 3.70 10.46 4.16
N LYS A 349 2.44 10.82 3.92
CA LYS A 349 1.87 12.15 4.18
C LYS A 349 2.00 12.49 5.66
N MET A 350 1.66 11.56 6.55
CA MET A 350 1.81 11.70 7.99
C MET A 350 3.28 11.79 8.40
N ARG A 351 4.16 10.92 7.88
CA ARG A 351 5.61 10.97 8.18
C ARG A 351 6.27 12.28 7.76
N ILE A 352 5.85 12.86 6.65
CA ILE A 352 6.52 14.02 6.02
C ILE A 352 5.92 15.35 6.51
N SER A 353 4.61 15.41 6.69
CA SER A 353 3.89 16.67 6.97
C SER A 353 3.17 16.69 8.32
N GLY A 354 3.09 15.55 9.02
CA GLY A 354 2.27 15.42 10.23
C GLY A 354 0.76 15.46 9.97
N LYS A 355 0.33 15.40 8.69
CA LYS A 355 -1.07 15.40 8.28
C LYS A 355 -1.52 14.02 7.80
N TYR A 356 -2.78 13.72 8.05
CA TYR A 356 -3.46 12.49 7.65
C TYR A 356 -4.91 12.85 7.34
N ASP A 357 -5.43 12.41 6.19
CA ASP A 357 -6.81 12.68 5.77
C ASP A 357 -7.27 11.71 4.68
N ILE A 358 -7.32 10.42 5.00
CA ILE A 358 -7.68 9.40 4.00
C ILE A 358 -9.04 9.66 3.34
N VAL A 359 -10.01 10.20 4.08
CA VAL A 359 -11.37 10.47 3.56
C VAL A 359 -11.31 11.62 2.58
N GLY A 360 -10.71 12.75 2.95
CA GLY A 360 -10.57 13.90 2.07
C GLY A 360 -9.77 13.57 0.82
N ASP A 361 -8.66 12.83 0.95
CA ASP A 361 -7.81 12.45 -0.17
C ASP A 361 -8.50 11.44 -1.12
N LEU A 362 -9.34 10.54 -0.61
CA LEU A 362 -10.13 9.62 -1.45
C LEU A 362 -11.26 10.34 -2.20
N VAL A 363 -11.96 11.24 -1.53
CA VAL A 363 -13.16 11.90 -2.07
C VAL A 363 -12.78 13.05 -3.02
N ASN A 364 -11.82 13.88 -2.60
CA ASN A 364 -11.46 15.11 -3.30
C ASN A 364 -10.18 14.97 -4.13
N GLY A 365 -9.32 14.00 -3.82
CA GLY A 365 -8.03 13.86 -4.47
C GLY A 365 -7.02 14.91 -3.99
N ARG A 366 -6.10 15.28 -4.88
CA ARG A 366 -5.10 16.33 -4.63
C ARG A 366 -5.78 17.68 -4.40
N SER A 367 -5.60 18.21 -3.19
CA SER A 367 -5.96 19.57 -2.76
C SER A 367 -4.94 20.62 -3.21
#